data_AF-A0A143PJ88-F1
#
_entry.id   AF-A0A143PJ88-F1
#
_cell.length_a   1.000
_cell.length_b   1.000
_cell.length_c   1.000
_cell.angle_alpha   90.00
_cell.angle_beta   90.00
_cell.angle_gamma   90.00
#
_symmetry.space_group_name_H-M   'P 1'
#
loop_
_entity.id
_entity.type
_entity.pdbx_description
1 polymer ?
#
loop_
_entity_poly.entity_id
_entity_poly.type
_entity_poly.pdbx_seq_one_letter_code
_entity_poly.pdbx_strand_id
1 'polypeptide(L)'
;MRRLLALVALVLAGSVGNAQAAIITFEDHFVPAGTAQPHSGDTFSGDFVFDMASNAYQFANNSAKVDNGSTYLVIQGALQGPPISQTTFSQSGGTPFALTSLDFAEWQSDLPGSHAYPEQITVTGNRLGGGTVSAMLFPDGIFDGPGGLPDFQTVAFGPQ
;
A
#
# COMPACT_ATOMS: atom_id res chain seq x y z
N MET A 1 16.08 48.08 47.35
CA MET A 1 15.22 47.98 46.15
C MET A 1 15.33 46.55 45.62
N ARG A 2 14.31 45.70 45.83
CA ARG A 2 14.32 44.29 45.41
C ARG A 2 13.70 44.20 44.00
N ARG A 3 14.49 43.79 43.01
CA ARG A 3 14.02 43.57 41.63
C ARG A 3 13.44 42.16 41.54
N LEU A 4 12.14 42.06 41.26
CA LEU A 4 11.47 40.80 40.92
C LEU A 4 11.73 40.51 39.43
N LEU A 5 12.39 39.40 39.11
CA LEU A 5 12.39 38.83 37.76
C LEU A 5 11.14 37.97 37.62
N ALA A 6 10.22 38.36 36.74
CA ALA A 6 9.11 37.52 36.32
C ALA A 6 9.58 36.65 35.14
N LEU A 7 9.60 35.33 35.35
CA LEU A 7 9.85 34.34 34.31
C LEU A 7 8.52 34.06 33.60
N VAL A 8 8.41 34.44 32.32
CA VAL A 8 7.24 34.11 31.50
C VAL A 8 7.44 32.69 30.96
N ALA A 9 6.71 31.73 31.52
CA ALA A 9 6.61 30.39 30.97
C ALA A 9 5.63 30.41 29.78
N LEU A 10 6.16 30.35 28.56
CA LEU A 10 5.38 30.18 27.35
C LEU A 10 4.95 28.71 27.25
N VAL A 11 3.71 28.42 27.62
CA VAL A 11 3.11 27.10 27.40
C VAL A 11 2.67 27.03 25.94
N LEU A 12 3.45 26.35 25.09
CA LEU A 12 2.95 25.90 23.78
C LEU A 12 1.97 24.75 24.02
N ALA A 13 0.69 25.07 24.11
CA ALA A 13 -0.38 24.09 23.91
C ALA A 13 -0.39 23.71 22.42
N GLY A 14 0.50 22.79 22.03
CA GLY A 14 0.41 22.13 20.74
C GLY A 14 -0.93 21.41 20.67
N SER A 15 -1.78 21.81 19.73
CA SER A 15 -3.00 21.08 19.41
C SER A 15 -2.62 19.65 19.04
N VAL A 16 -2.91 18.70 19.93
CA VAL A 16 -2.87 17.28 19.59
C VAL A 16 -4.09 17.06 18.69
N GLY A 17 -3.91 17.29 17.39
CA GLY A 17 -4.90 16.85 16.41
C GLY A 17 -5.07 15.35 16.58
N ASN A 18 -6.31 14.87 16.64
CA ASN A 18 -6.58 13.44 16.55
C ASN A 18 -6.01 12.97 15.22
N ALA A 19 -4.90 12.25 15.24
CA ALA A 19 -4.37 11.61 14.05
C ALA A 19 -5.41 10.55 13.63
N GLN A 20 -6.18 10.84 12.60
CA GLN A 20 -7.05 9.86 11.97
C GLN A 20 -6.22 9.05 10.99
N ALA A 21 -6.45 7.73 10.94
CA ALA A 21 -5.84 6.89 9.92
C ALA A 21 -6.30 7.38 8.55
N ALA A 22 -5.35 7.72 7.67
CA ALA A 22 -5.64 8.00 6.27
C ALA A 22 -5.79 6.66 5.52
N ILE A 23 -6.85 6.54 4.74
CA ILE A 23 -7.02 5.42 3.81
C ILE A 23 -6.39 5.83 2.49
N ILE A 24 -5.44 5.03 2.01
CA ILE A 24 -4.83 5.21 0.69
C ILE A 24 -5.60 4.30 -0.29
N THR A 25 -6.11 4.89 -1.35
CA THR A 25 -6.85 4.22 -2.43
C THR A 25 -6.30 4.70 -3.76
N PHE A 26 -6.32 3.89 -4.82
CA PHE A 26 -5.82 4.31 -6.13
C PHE A 26 -6.87 4.98 -7.02
N GLU A 27 -7.93 5.55 -6.43
CA GLU A 27 -8.99 6.26 -7.15
C GLU A 27 -8.51 7.55 -7.81
N ASP A 28 -7.39 8.11 -7.37
CA ASP A 28 -6.71 9.20 -8.06
C ASP A 28 -6.11 8.77 -9.41
N HIS A 29 -6.03 7.47 -9.67
CA HIS A 29 -5.67 6.83 -10.93
C HIS A 29 -6.82 6.02 -11.52
N PHE A 30 -8.05 6.52 -11.41
CA PHE A 30 -9.27 5.82 -11.82
C PHE A 30 -9.12 5.02 -13.14
N VAL A 31 -9.41 3.72 -13.05
CA VAL A 31 -9.50 2.81 -14.19
C VAL A 31 -10.94 2.30 -14.32
N PRO A 32 -11.54 2.33 -15.53
CA PRO A 32 -12.88 1.76 -15.74
C PRO A 32 -12.95 0.28 -15.41
N ALA A 33 -14.09 -0.17 -14.86
CA ALA A 33 -14.32 -1.58 -14.56
C ALA A 33 -14.13 -2.47 -15.82
N GLY A 34 -13.50 -3.63 -15.63
CA GLY A 34 -13.17 -4.58 -16.69
C GLY A 34 -11.87 -4.25 -17.42
N THR A 35 -11.07 -3.29 -16.94
CA THR A 35 -9.84 -2.87 -17.63
C THR A 35 -8.63 -2.83 -16.70
N ALA A 36 -7.45 -2.95 -17.32
CA ALA A 36 -6.16 -2.73 -16.67
C ALA A 36 -5.29 -1.85 -17.58
N GLN A 37 -4.54 -0.94 -16.97
CA GLN A 37 -3.73 0.05 -17.67
C GLN A 37 -2.26 -0.10 -17.24
N PRO A 38 -1.36 -0.50 -18.14
CA PRO A 38 0.06 -0.63 -17.83
C PRO A 38 0.75 0.72 -17.67
N HIS A 39 1.64 0.80 -16.69
CA HIS A 39 2.47 1.97 -16.38
C HIS A 39 3.90 1.55 -16.04
N SER A 40 4.78 2.56 -16.00
CA SER A 40 6.20 2.41 -15.67
C SER A 40 6.70 3.62 -14.89
N GLY A 41 7.63 3.39 -13.97
CA GLY A 41 8.18 4.43 -13.10
C GLY A 41 7.41 4.56 -11.79
N ASP A 42 7.75 5.56 -11.01
CA ASP A 42 7.12 5.78 -9.71
C ASP A 42 5.73 6.41 -9.86
N THR A 43 4.87 6.16 -8.89
CA THR A 43 3.55 6.80 -8.82
C THR A 43 3.27 7.36 -7.43
N PHE A 44 2.22 8.16 -7.34
CA PHE A 44 1.76 8.77 -6.09
C PHE A 44 0.34 8.33 -5.83
N SER A 45 -0.05 8.16 -4.57
CA SER A 45 -1.47 8.12 -4.22
C SER A 45 -1.69 8.84 -2.89
N GLY A 46 -2.51 9.90 -2.94
CA GLY A 46 -2.55 10.89 -1.88
C GLY A 46 -1.16 11.46 -1.57
N ASP A 47 -0.78 11.46 -0.30
CA ASP A 47 0.53 11.94 0.14
C ASP A 47 1.63 10.85 0.14
N PHE A 48 1.41 9.70 -0.50
CA PHE A 48 2.38 8.60 -0.55
C PHE A 48 3.01 8.45 -1.92
N VAL A 49 4.32 8.16 -1.93
CA VAL A 49 5.09 7.79 -3.11
C VAL A 49 5.23 6.28 -3.13
N PHE A 50 4.97 5.67 -4.27
CA PHE A 50 5.22 4.26 -4.55
C PHE A 50 6.39 4.18 -5.53
N ASP A 51 7.56 3.89 -4.98
CA ASP A 51 8.79 3.64 -5.72
C ASP A 51 8.73 2.24 -6.31
N MET A 52 8.75 2.20 -7.65
CA MET A 52 8.56 0.98 -8.41
C MET A 52 9.87 0.33 -8.85
N ALA A 53 11.02 0.71 -8.28
CA ALA A 53 12.39 0.17 -8.33
C ALA A 53 12.94 -0.38 -9.67
N SER A 54 12.17 -1.16 -10.44
CA SER A 54 12.47 -1.58 -11.82
C SER A 54 11.26 -2.10 -12.64
N ASN A 55 10.01 -1.88 -12.21
CA ASN A 55 8.88 -2.68 -12.71
C ASN A 55 7.84 -1.94 -13.54
N ALA A 56 7.25 -2.69 -14.47
CA ALA A 56 5.93 -2.39 -14.97
C ALA A 56 4.91 -2.68 -13.86
N TYR A 57 4.00 -1.74 -13.63
CA TYR A 57 2.85 -1.95 -12.77
C TYR A 57 1.59 -1.69 -13.59
N GLN A 58 0.44 -2.06 -13.05
CA GLN A 58 -0.85 -1.75 -13.65
C GLN A 58 -1.76 -1.11 -12.62
N PHE A 59 -2.57 -0.15 -13.05
CA PHE A 59 -3.81 0.15 -12.35
C PHE A 59 -4.92 -0.68 -12.99
N ALA A 60 -5.76 -1.28 -12.17
CA ALA A 60 -6.79 -2.20 -12.65
C ALA A 60 -8.06 -2.04 -11.83
N ASN A 61 -9.19 -2.39 -12.45
CA ASN A 61 -10.48 -2.41 -11.80
C ASN A 61 -11.30 -3.55 -12.41
N ASN A 62 -11.68 -4.53 -11.59
CA ASN A 62 -12.39 -5.73 -12.03
C ASN A 62 -11.71 -6.38 -13.26
N SER A 63 -10.37 -6.40 -13.25
CA SER A 63 -9.56 -7.05 -14.28
C SER A 63 -9.19 -8.45 -13.80
N ALA A 64 -9.11 -9.40 -14.72
CA ALA A 64 -8.65 -10.76 -14.44
C ALA A 64 -9.34 -11.44 -13.22
N LYS A 65 -10.64 -11.14 -13.03
CA LYS A 65 -11.49 -11.67 -11.95
C LYS A 65 -11.10 -11.24 -10.54
N VAL A 66 -10.37 -10.15 -10.39
CA VAL A 66 -10.11 -9.53 -9.08
C VAL A 66 -10.94 -8.27 -8.98
N ASP A 67 -11.88 -8.24 -8.04
CA ASP A 67 -12.84 -7.14 -7.87
C ASP A 67 -13.13 -6.80 -6.40
N ASN A 68 -13.09 -5.51 -6.10
CA ASN A 68 -13.63 -4.93 -4.86
C ASN A 68 -14.45 -3.65 -5.14
N GLY A 69 -14.82 -3.42 -6.40
CA GLY A 69 -15.52 -2.22 -6.88
C GLY A 69 -14.67 -0.97 -6.97
N SER A 70 -13.34 -1.05 -6.83
CA SER A 70 -12.42 0.09 -6.85
C SER A 70 -11.19 -0.16 -7.73
N THR A 71 -10.44 0.90 -8.01
CA THR A 71 -9.15 0.84 -8.69
C THR A 71 -8.07 0.37 -7.71
N TYR A 72 -7.32 -0.64 -8.12
CA TYR A 72 -6.21 -1.22 -7.36
C TYR A 72 -4.91 -1.21 -8.14
N LEU A 73 -3.81 -1.24 -7.39
CA LEU A 73 -2.46 -1.31 -7.92
C LEU A 73 -2.01 -2.77 -8.04
N VAL A 74 -1.59 -3.16 -9.23
CA VAL A 74 -1.04 -4.48 -9.54
C VAL A 74 0.47 -4.36 -9.74
N ILE A 75 1.24 -5.08 -8.93
CA ILE A 75 2.69 -5.18 -9.09
C ILE A 75 3.00 -6.40 -9.93
N GLN A 76 3.51 -6.19 -11.14
CA GLN A 76 3.85 -7.29 -12.02
C GLN A 76 5.22 -7.87 -11.65
N GLY A 77 5.29 -9.20 -11.56
CA GLY A 77 6.55 -9.92 -11.61
C GLY A 77 7.10 -9.97 -13.03
N ALA A 78 8.41 -10.19 -13.17
CA ALA A 78 8.99 -10.44 -14.48
C ALA A 78 8.42 -11.75 -15.07
N LEU A 79 7.96 -11.71 -16.33
CA LEU A 79 7.53 -12.91 -17.07
C LEU A 79 8.69 -13.92 -17.27
N GLN A 80 9.94 -13.45 -17.21
CA GLN A 80 11.17 -14.26 -17.24
C GLN A 80 12.24 -13.61 -16.34
N GLY A 81 12.85 -14.38 -15.45
CA GLY A 81 13.85 -13.90 -14.47
C GLY A 81 13.35 -13.94 -13.03
N PRO A 82 14.23 -13.68 -12.03
CA PRO A 82 13.80 -13.61 -10.63
C PRO A 82 12.73 -12.51 -10.48
N PRO A 83 11.66 -12.75 -9.71
CA PRO A 83 10.57 -11.79 -9.57
C PRO A 83 11.12 -10.50 -8.97
N ILE A 84 11.09 -9.43 -9.76
CA ILE A 84 11.41 -8.07 -9.33
C ILE A 84 10.20 -7.37 -8.72
N SER A 85 9.08 -8.07 -8.48
CA SER A 85 7.82 -7.55 -7.92
C SER A 85 7.96 -7.05 -6.47
N GLN A 86 8.68 -5.95 -6.33
CA GLN A 86 8.91 -5.20 -5.11
C GLN A 86 8.49 -3.77 -5.39
N THR A 87 7.71 -3.22 -4.46
CA THR A 87 7.34 -1.82 -4.41
C THR A 87 7.64 -1.32 -3.02
N THR A 88 8.26 -0.15 -2.94
CA THR A 88 8.46 0.53 -1.67
C THR A 88 7.51 1.71 -1.64
N PHE A 89 6.71 1.85 -0.59
CA PHE A 89 5.91 3.05 -0.40
C PHE A 89 6.35 3.84 0.82
N SER A 90 6.31 5.16 0.70
CA SER A 90 6.74 6.10 1.74
C SER A 90 5.86 7.34 1.73
N GLN A 91 5.71 7.98 2.89
CA GLN A 91 5.06 9.28 2.94
C GLN A 91 5.94 10.31 2.22
N SER A 92 5.32 11.14 1.38
CA SER A 92 5.98 12.24 0.69
C SER A 92 6.71 13.15 1.69
N GLY A 93 7.94 13.53 1.35
CA GLY A 93 8.84 14.25 2.25
C GLY A 93 9.53 13.40 3.32
N GLY A 94 9.33 12.08 3.34
CA GLY A 94 10.05 11.14 4.20
C GLY A 94 9.61 11.13 5.66
N THR A 95 8.41 11.66 5.95
CA THR A 95 7.85 11.69 7.31
C THR A 95 7.52 10.26 7.77
N PRO A 96 7.79 9.89 9.05
CA PRO A 96 7.36 8.60 9.57
C PRO A 96 5.83 8.47 9.60
N PHE A 97 5.34 7.28 9.24
CA PHE A 97 3.93 6.92 9.31
C PHE A 97 3.76 5.57 10.00
N ALA A 98 2.53 5.30 10.47
CA ALA A 98 2.13 4.00 11.00
C ALA A 98 1.23 3.29 9.98
N LEU A 99 1.63 2.10 9.54
CA LEU A 99 0.78 1.22 8.74
C LEU A 99 -0.06 0.36 9.68
N THR A 100 -1.37 0.58 9.71
CA THR A 100 -2.30 -0.15 10.61
C THR A 100 -3.04 -1.28 9.92
N SER A 101 -3.23 -1.20 8.61
CA SER A 101 -3.88 -2.24 7.82
C SER A 101 -3.41 -2.19 6.36
N LEU A 102 -3.58 -3.31 5.67
CA LEU A 102 -3.35 -3.43 4.23
C LEU A 102 -4.40 -4.39 3.65
N ASP A 103 -5.03 -3.97 2.56
CA ASP A 103 -5.81 -4.85 1.71
C ASP A 103 -4.89 -5.37 0.60
N PHE A 104 -4.91 -6.68 0.40
CA PHE A 104 -4.10 -7.36 -0.63
C PHE A 104 -4.94 -8.42 -1.32
N ALA A 105 -4.55 -8.78 -2.53
CA ALA A 105 -5.18 -9.82 -3.31
C ALA A 105 -4.12 -10.51 -4.16
N GLU A 106 -4.46 -11.68 -4.67
CA GLU A 106 -3.71 -12.34 -5.72
C GLU A 106 -4.26 -11.96 -7.09
N TRP A 107 -3.39 -11.53 -8.00
CA TRP A 107 -3.80 -11.19 -9.36
C TRP A 107 -3.54 -12.35 -10.31
N GLN A 108 -4.60 -12.84 -10.96
CA GLN A 108 -4.48 -13.91 -11.95
C GLN A 108 -4.05 -13.31 -13.30
N SER A 109 -3.18 -14.00 -14.03
CA SER A 109 -3.10 -13.81 -15.48
C SER A 109 -4.21 -14.64 -16.15
N ASP A 110 -4.99 -14.03 -17.03
CA ASP A 110 -6.03 -14.68 -17.83
C ASP A 110 -5.46 -15.55 -18.97
N LEU A 111 -4.13 -15.62 -19.08
CA LEU A 111 -3.45 -16.47 -20.06
C LEU A 111 -3.68 -17.96 -19.75
N PRO A 112 -4.14 -18.76 -20.73
CA PRO A 112 -4.30 -20.20 -20.56
C PRO A 112 -3.00 -20.87 -20.09
N GLY A 113 -3.07 -21.55 -18.94
CA GLY A 113 -1.94 -22.28 -18.36
C GLY A 113 -0.99 -21.46 -17.47
N SER A 114 -1.24 -20.17 -17.24
CA SER A 114 -0.47 -19.38 -16.26
C SER A 114 -1.13 -19.42 -14.88
N HIS A 115 -0.58 -20.22 -13.97
CA HIS A 115 -0.84 -20.12 -12.53
C HIS A 115 0.24 -19.26 -11.89
N ALA A 116 0.38 -18.02 -12.37
CA ALA A 116 1.37 -17.07 -11.88
C ALA A 116 0.70 -16.06 -10.96
N TYR A 117 0.21 -16.53 -9.82
CA TYR A 117 -0.33 -15.69 -8.74
C TYR A 117 0.56 -15.82 -7.50
N PRO A 118 0.64 -14.80 -6.63
CA PRO A 118 1.49 -14.84 -5.45
C PRO A 118 0.98 -15.85 -4.42
N GLU A 119 1.81 -16.84 -4.06
CA GLU A 119 1.53 -17.73 -2.93
C GLU A 119 1.88 -17.09 -1.57
N GLN A 120 2.75 -16.07 -1.59
CA GLN A 120 3.22 -15.36 -0.39
C GLN A 120 3.58 -13.92 -0.72
N ILE A 121 3.21 -12.99 0.17
CA ILE A 121 3.62 -11.58 0.14
C ILE A 121 4.43 -11.29 1.40
N THR A 122 5.63 -10.73 1.23
CA THR A 122 6.45 -10.27 2.37
C THR A 122 6.36 -8.76 2.47
N VAL A 123 5.86 -8.25 3.60
CA VAL A 123 5.82 -6.82 3.91
C VAL A 123 6.94 -6.51 4.88
N THR A 124 7.86 -5.63 4.49
CA THR A 124 8.97 -5.17 5.35
C THR A 124 8.88 -3.67 5.57
N GLY A 125 9.11 -3.21 6.80
CA GLY A 125 9.10 -1.79 7.15
C GLY A 125 10.34 -1.40 7.95
N ASN A 126 10.79 -0.15 7.80
CA ASN A 126 11.89 0.43 8.58
C ASN A 126 11.32 1.29 9.72
N ARG A 127 11.75 1.06 10.96
CA ARG A 127 11.27 1.80 12.13
C ARG A 127 12.03 3.10 12.33
N LEU A 128 11.33 4.12 12.84
CA LEU A 128 11.96 5.33 13.37
C LEU A 128 12.90 4.95 14.53
N GLY A 129 14.12 5.46 14.53
CA GLY A 129 15.15 5.07 15.51
C GLY A 129 15.92 3.79 15.14
N GLY A 130 15.60 3.17 14.00
CA GLY A 130 16.30 2.01 13.44
C GLY A 130 15.57 0.69 13.65
N GLY A 131 16.03 -0.33 12.93
CA GLY A 131 15.45 -1.67 12.93
C GLY A 131 14.40 -1.89 11.84
N THR A 132 14.06 -3.16 11.62
CA THR A 132 13.12 -3.61 10.59
C THR A 132 12.00 -4.44 11.19
N VAL A 133 10.81 -4.31 10.64
CA VAL A 133 9.68 -5.22 10.89
C VAL A 133 9.37 -6.01 9.64
N SER A 134 8.89 -7.24 9.80
CA SER A 134 8.45 -8.05 8.68
C SER A 134 7.17 -8.80 9.02
N ALA A 135 6.27 -8.89 8.05
CA ALA A 135 5.09 -9.74 8.10
C ALA A 135 5.04 -10.58 6.81
N MET A 136 4.60 -11.83 6.94
CA MET A 136 4.28 -12.70 5.80
C MET A 136 2.77 -12.81 5.69
N LEU A 137 2.24 -12.54 4.51
CA LEU A 137 0.83 -12.63 4.17
C LEU A 137 0.65 -13.74 3.15
N PHE A 138 -0.48 -14.45 3.25
CA PHE A 138 -0.82 -15.58 2.40
C PHE A 138 -2.19 -15.29 1.78
N PRO A 139 -2.27 -15.05 0.46
CA PRO A 139 -3.55 -15.07 -0.24
C PRO A 139 -4.23 -16.44 -0.08
N ASP A 140 -5.55 -16.47 -0.17
CA ASP A 140 -6.35 -17.68 0.10
C ASP A 140 -6.55 -18.58 -1.13
N GLY A 141 -6.06 -18.16 -2.30
CA GLY A 141 -6.23 -18.85 -3.58
C GLY A 141 -7.55 -18.52 -4.29
N ILE A 142 -8.30 -17.52 -3.83
CA ILE A 142 -9.65 -17.19 -4.29
C ILE A 142 -9.63 -15.88 -5.08
N PHE A 143 -9.96 -15.98 -6.36
CA PHE A 143 -10.10 -14.87 -7.32
C PHE A 143 -11.20 -15.25 -8.34
N ASP A 144 -12.44 -15.32 -7.87
CA ASP A 144 -13.59 -15.79 -8.66
C ASP A 144 -14.40 -14.66 -9.30
N GLY A 145 -14.06 -13.41 -8.97
CA GLY A 145 -14.57 -12.20 -9.60
C GLY A 145 -15.96 -11.79 -9.13
N PRO A 146 -16.62 -10.87 -9.87
CA PRO A 146 -17.84 -10.24 -9.40
C PRO A 146 -18.95 -11.23 -9.06
N GLY A 147 -19.47 -11.13 -7.82
CA GLY A 147 -20.53 -12.00 -7.30
C GLY A 147 -20.05 -13.30 -6.67
N GLY A 148 -18.74 -13.53 -6.63
CA GLY A 148 -18.08 -14.62 -5.91
C GLY A 148 -17.73 -14.25 -4.45
N LEU A 149 -16.71 -14.91 -3.92
CA LEU A 149 -16.15 -14.59 -2.60
C LEU A 149 -15.28 -13.32 -2.68
N PRO A 150 -14.96 -12.67 -1.54
CA PRO A 150 -14.09 -11.50 -1.56
C PRO A 150 -12.69 -11.85 -2.09
N ASP A 151 -12.28 -11.23 -3.19
CA ASP A 151 -10.94 -11.44 -3.78
C ASP A 151 -9.82 -10.74 -2.98
N PHE A 152 -10.16 -9.70 -2.19
CA PHE A 152 -9.24 -8.97 -1.34
C PHE A 152 -9.34 -9.42 0.12
N GLN A 153 -8.18 -9.66 0.73
CA GLN A 153 -8.03 -9.92 2.16
C GLN A 153 -7.44 -8.70 2.88
N THR A 154 -7.98 -8.40 4.06
CA THR A 154 -7.44 -7.36 4.94
C THR A 154 -6.54 -7.99 6.00
N VAL A 155 -5.31 -7.50 6.11
CA VAL A 155 -4.47 -7.71 7.30
C VAL A 155 -4.45 -6.45 8.15
N ALA A 156 -4.61 -6.63 9.47
CA ALA A 156 -4.38 -5.58 10.45
C ALA A 156 -3.00 -5.77 11.10
N PHE A 157 -2.24 -4.69 11.19
CA PHE A 157 -0.99 -4.65 11.94
C PHE A 157 -1.29 -4.09 13.33
N GLY A 158 -0.80 -4.78 14.38
CA GLY A 158 -0.87 -4.26 15.74
C GLY A 158 -0.10 -2.93 15.87
N PRO A 159 -0.30 -2.18 16.98
CA PRO A 159 0.50 -0.99 17.24
C PRO A 159 1.99 -1.34 17.21
N GLN A 160 2.75 -0.70 16.32
CA GLN A 160 4.18 -0.88 16.11
C GLN A 160 4.98 0.25 16.75
#